data_AF-A0A7W7HJ20-F1
#
_entry.id   AF-A0A7W7HJ20-F1
#
_cell.length_a   1.000
_cell.length_b   1.000
_cell.length_c   1.000
_cell.angle_alpha   90.00
_cell.angle_beta   90.00
_cell.angle_gamma   90.00
#
_symmetry.space_group_name_H-M   'P 1'
#
loop_
_entity.id
_entity.type
_entity.pdbx_description
1 polymer ?
#
loop_
_entity_poly.entity_id
_entity_poly.type
_entity_poly.pdbx_seq_one_letter_code
_entity_poly.pdbx_strand_id
1 'polypeptide(L)'
;MTPDHLAVWRRVREEVAWRDVVPHPVTPSPALHDGFAHFARESPRLLASYADVRREAAAGAALTTDLTARWNGIGRGVAVARFRRGPAFAKNGRERYGLSVGTQRDFATCLAQSADRGVPVTARAARAYLDVAFFHPYDDGNARLAGMVLHFLLLRDGIELDEVAPILRTVRRADDAEGAAGLARMVHGIAAATGRRWRRAHP
;
A
#
# COMPACT_ATOMS: atom_id res chain seq x y z
N MET A 1 10.61 6.71 -26.92
CA MET A 1 11.03 7.00 -25.53
C MET A 1 10.07 6.28 -24.60
N THR A 2 10.54 5.44 -23.66
CA THR A 2 9.65 4.72 -22.72
C THR A 2 8.93 5.73 -21.83
N PRO A 3 7.58 5.68 -21.70
CA PRO A 3 6.84 6.63 -20.88
C PRO A 3 7.27 6.55 -19.41
N ASP A 4 7.33 7.70 -18.75
CA ASP A 4 7.61 7.78 -17.31
C ASP A 4 6.36 7.41 -16.52
N HIS A 5 6.36 6.20 -15.96
CA HIS A 5 5.22 5.64 -15.25
C HIS A 5 4.91 6.41 -13.95
N LEU A 6 5.90 7.06 -13.33
CA LEU A 6 5.65 7.92 -12.19
C LEU A 6 4.88 9.19 -12.62
N ALA A 7 5.32 9.83 -13.70
CA ALA A 7 4.62 11.01 -14.22
C ALA A 7 3.19 10.68 -14.65
N VAL A 8 2.99 9.52 -15.30
CA VAL A 8 1.66 9.03 -15.67
C VAL A 8 0.79 8.78 -14.44
N TRP A 9 1.30 8.04 -13.44
CA TRP A 9 0.58 7.75 -12.21
C TRP A 9 0.15 9.04 -11.48
N ARG A 10 1.03 10.04 -11.39
CA ARG A 10 0.72 11.32 -10.74
C ARG A 10 -0.43 12.07 -11.36
N ARG A 11 -0.68 11.89 -12.66
CA ARG A 11 -1.86 12.43 -13.33
C ARG A 11 -3.08 11.55 -13.07
N VAL A 12 -2.95 10.25 -13.30
CA VAL A 12 -4.05 9.28 -13.14
C VAL A 12 -4.62 9.27 -11.72
N ARG A 13 -3.77 9.39 -10.69
CA ARG A 13 -4.23 9.41 -9.29
C ARG A 13 -5.15 10.61 -8.98
N GLU A 14 -5.06 11.70 -9.73
CA GLU A 14 -5.93 12.88 -9.54
C GLU A 14 -7.26 12.74 -10.29
N GLU A 15 -7.32 11.87 -11.31
CA GLU A 15 -8.54 11.59 -12.09
C GLU A 15 -9.51 10.67 -11.34
N VAL A 16 -9.00 9.85 -10.41
CA VAL A 16 -9.82 8.94 -9.62
C VAL A 16 -10.57 9.69 -8.53
N ALA A 17 -11.89 9.62 -8.54
CA ALA A 17 -12.77 10.18 -7.51
C ALA A 17 -12.72 9.38 -6.19
N TRP A 18 -11.56 9.33 -5.53
CA TRP A 18 -11.27 8.44 -4.39
C TRP A 18 -12.31 8.46 -3.26
N ARG A 19 -12.98 9.59 -3.04
CA ARG A 19 -14.03 9.76 -2.03
C ARG A 19 -15.28 8.92 -2.34
N ASP A 20 -15.55 8.69 -3.62
CA ASP A 20 -16.81 8.14 -4.11
C ASP A 20 -16.67 6.72 -4.69
N VAL A 21 -15.43 6.20 -4.82
CA VAL A 21 -15.18 4.87 -5.42
C VAL A 21 -15.84 3.72 -4.63
N VAL A 22 -15.88 3.85 -3.30
CA VAL A 22 -16.44 2.88 -2.36
C VAL A 22 -17.06 3.63 -1.18
N PRO A 23 -18.03 3.06 -0.46
CA PRO A 23 -18.50 3.67 0.77
C PRO A 23 -17.45 3.55 1.89
N HIS A 24 -17.61 4.35 2.93
CA HIS A 24 -16.87 4.15 4.18
C HIS A 24 -17.17 2.75 4.75
N PRO A 25 -16.14 1.93 5.03
CA PRO A 25 -16.37 0.60 5.59
C PRO A 25 -16.85 0.69 7.04
N VAL A 26 -17.62 -0.31 7.46
CA VAL A 26 -17.93 -0.51 8.88
C VAL A 26 -16.68 -1.00 9.60
N THR A 27 -16.34 -0.35 10.70
CA THR A 27 -15.17 -0.67 11.53
C THR A 27 -15.60 -0.83 13.00
N PRO A 28 -14.92 -1.67 13.80
CA PRO A 28 -13.80 -2.54 13.41
C PRO A 28 -14.26 -3.71 12.52
N SER A 29 -13.34 -4.23 11.73
CA SER A 29 -13.54 -5.43 10.90
C SER A 29 -12.40 -6.42 11.17
N PRO A 30 -12.46 -7.16 12.29
CA PRO A 30 -11.46 -8.16 12.62
C PRO A 30 -11.50 -9.34 11.64
N ALA A 31 -10.37 -10.04 11.51
CA ALA A 31 -10.23 -11.23 10.70
C ALA A 31 -10.17 -12.49 11.58
N LEU A 32 -10.53 -13.64 11.00
CA LEU A 32 -10.31 -14.94 11.68
C LEU A 32 -8.84 -15.33 11.71
N HIS A 33 -8.07 -14.86 10.73
CA HIS A 33 -6.64 -15.04 10.62
C HIS A 33 -6.03 -13.85 9.90
N ASP A 34 -4.77 -13.57 10.18
CA ASP A 34 -4.04 -12.48 9.52
C ASP A 34 -3.51 -12.95 8.15
N GLY A 35 -4.17 -12.48 7.09
CA GLY A 35 -3.85 -12.85 5.72
C GLY A 35 -2.47 -12.40 5.26
N PHE A 36 -1.96 -11.26 5.76
CA PHE A 36 -0.63 -10.80 5.39
C PHE A 36 0.45 -11.56 6.15
N ALA A 37 0.25 -11.84 7.45
CA ALA A 37 1.16 -12.71 8.20
C ALA A 37 1.25 -14.11 7.56
N HIS A 38 0.11 -14.67 7.12
CA HIS A 38 0.09 -15.92 6.38
C HIS A 38 0.87 -15.83 5.06
N PHE A 39 0.66 -14.76 4.27
CA PHE A 39 1.40 -14.51 3.03
C PHE A 39 2.90 -14.39 3.26
N ALA A 40 3.32 -13.78 4.38
CA ALA A 40 4.71 -13.52 4.72
C ALA A 40 5.41 -14.70 5.42
N ARG A 41 4.71 -15.79 5.75
CA ARG A 41 5.20 -16.84 6.67
C ARG A 41 6.52 -17.48 6.26
N GLU A 42 6.77 -17.63 4.96
CA GLU A 42 8.00 -18.23 4.42
C GLU A 42 9.19 -17.25 4.39
N SER A 43 8.97 -15.99 4.79
CA SER A 43 9.99 -14.94 4.79
C SER A 43 10.10 -14.31 6.19
N PRO A 44 11.02 -14.82 7.05
CA PRO A 44 11.21 -14.29 8.40
C PRO A 44 11.46 -12.77 8.45
N ARG A 45 12.18 -12.24 7.46
CA ARG A 45 12.44 -10.79 7.35
C ARG A 45 11.18 -9.99 7.02
N LEU A 46 10.35 -10.48 6.10
CA LEU A 46 9.08 -9.83 5.79
C LEU A 46 8.13 -9.89 6.99
N LEU A 47 8.10 -11.03 7.70
CA LEU A 47 7.29 -11.18 8.90
C LEU A 47 7.76 -10.24 10.03
N ALA A 48 9.07 -10.10 10.25
CA ALA A 48 9.63 -9.15 11.20
C ALA A 48 9.29 -7.69 10.84
N SER A 49 9.35 -7.33 9.56
CA SER A 49 8.94 -6.00 9.09
C SER A 49 7.44 -5.78 9.31
N TYR A 50 6.62 -6.80 9.07
CA TYR A 50 5.19 -6.70 9.26
C TYR A 50 4.78 -6.63 10.74
N ALA A 51 5.51 -7.28 11.64
CA ALA A 51 5.33 -7.10 13.07
C ALA A 51 5.56 -5.63 13.49
N ASP A 52 6.57 -4.98 12.91
CA ASP A 52 6.81 -3.55 13.14
C ASP A 52 5.68 -2.66 12.60
N VAL A 53 5.13 -3.00 11.42
CA VAL A 53 3.93 -2.35 10.85
C VAL A 53 2.75 -2.43 11.82
N ARG A 54 2.46 -3.62 12.37
CA ARG A 54 1.35 -3.80 13.32
C ARG A 54 1.56 -2.98 14.59
N ARG A 55 2.79 -2.96 15.12
CA ARG A 55 3.15 -2.16 16.29
C ARG A 55 2.90 -0.66 16.08
N GLU A 56 3.37 -0.12 14.96
CA GLU A 56 3.19 1.31 14.64
C GLU A 56 1.73 1.66 14.36
N ALA A 57 0.97 0.76 13.71
CA ALA A 57 -0.45 0.94 13.50
C ALA A 57 -1.22 0.99 14.83
N ALA A 58 -0.93 0.08 15.76
CA ALA A 58 -1.52 0.05 17.10
C ALA A 58 -1.14 1.28 17.95
N ALA A 59 0.07 1.83 17.74
CA ALA A 59 0.51 3.06 18.37
C ALA A 59 -0.13 4.33 17.77
N GLY A 60 -0.93 4.19 16.70
CA GLY A 60 -1.59 5.31 16.04
C GLY A 60 -0.66 6.19 15.20
N ALA A 61 0.54 5.71 14.87
CA ALA A 61 1.57 6.47 14.17
C ALA A 61 1.09 7.04 12.83
N ALA A 62 1.64 8.18 12.39
CA ALA A 62 1.39 8.69 11.05
C ALA A 62 2.24 7.94 10.00
N LEU A 63 1.73 7.78 8.78
CA LEU A 63 2.50 7.19 7.68
C LEU A 63 3.56 8.19 7.19
N THR A 64 4.84 7.85 7.31
CA THR A 64 5.96 8.71 6.92
C THR A 64 6.96 7.99 6.00
N THR A 65 7.84 8.76 5.37
CA THR A 65 8.97 8.21 4.61
C THR A 65 9.94 7.43 5.49
N ASP A 66 10.06 7.78 6.77
CA ASP A 66 10.96 7.10 7.70
C ASP A 66 10.43 5.70 8.07
N LEU A 67 9.11 5.58 8.29
CA LEU A 67 8.48 4.27 8.48
C LEU A 67 8.64 3.39 7.24
N THR A 68 8.41 3.94 6.06
CA THR A 68 8.57 3.16 4.81
C THR A 68 10.02 2.74 4.56
N ALA A 69 11.01 3.60 4.89
CA ALA A 69 12.44 3.28 4.80
C ALA A 69 12.85 2.20 5.81
N ARG A 70 12.31 2.27 7.03
CA ARG A 70 12.53 1.27 8.09
C ARG A 70 11.95 -0.08 7.70
N TRP A 71 10.69 -0.15 7.29
CA TRP A 71 10.04 -1.40 6.89
C TRP A 71 10.72 -2.03 5.67
N ASN A 72 11.08 -1.23 4.66
CA ASN A 72 11.85 -1.74 3.53
C ASN A 72 13.23 -2.26 3.97
N GLY A 73 13.89 -1.56 4.91
CA GLY A 73 15.16 -1.95 5.52
C GLY A 73 15.07 -3.32 6.22
N ILE A 74 14.14 -3.48 7.16
CA ILE A 74 13.90 -4.74 7.88
C ILE A 74 13.61 -5.87 6.90
N GLY A 75 12.68 -5.67 5.97
CA GLY A 75 12.29 -6.68 5.00
C GLY A 75 13.43 -7.13 4.07
N ARG A 76 14.43 -6.27 3.85
CA ARG A 76 15.62 -6.57 3.03
C ARG A 76 16.82 -7.03 3.87
N GLY A 77 16.82 -6.79 5.17
CA GLY A 77 17.98 -7.01 6.04
C GLY A 77 19.07 -5.96 5.86
N VAL A 78 18.70 -4.70 5.61
CA VAL A 78 19.61 -3.56 5.56
C VAL A 78 19.21 -2.54 6.63
N ALA A 79 20.18 -1.80 7.18
CA ALA A 79 19.94 -0.92 8.33
C ALA A 79 18.82 0.11 8.08
N VAL A 80 18.91 0.87 6.98
CA VAL A 80 17.87 1.79 6.51
C VAL A 80 17.88 1.81 5.00
N ALA A 81 16.72 1.63 4.37
CA ALA A 81 16.59 1.75 2.92
C ALA A 81 16.73 3.23 2.51
N ARG A 82 17.68 3.52 1.62
CA ARG A 82 17.89 4.88 1.10
C ARG A 82 16.99 5.11 -0.11
N PHE A 83 16.38 6.30 -0.19
CA PHE A 83 15.65 6.71 -1.37
C PHE A 83 16.58 6.65 -2.60
N ARG A 84 16.06 6.17 -3.72
CA ARG A 84 16.85 5.96 -4.94
C ARG A 84 17.48 7.26 -5.45
N ARG A 85 18.66 7.15 -6.06
CA ARG A 85 19.45 8.28 -6.59
C ARG A 85 19.36 8.45 -8.10
N GLY A 86 18.70 7.53 -8.79
CA GLY A 86 18.47 7.59 -10.23
C GLY A 86 17.07 7.10 -10.61
N PRO A 87 16.75 7.08 -11.92
CA PRO A 87 15.57 6.41 -12.42
C PRO A 87 15.51 4.95 -11.98
N ALA A 88 14.32 4.46 -11.65
CA ALA A 88 14.10 3.05 -11.37
C ALA A 88 13.43 2.36 -12.55
N PHE A 89 13.62 1.05 -12.65
CA PHE A 89 13.05 0.23 -13.71
C PHE A 89 12.41 -1.02 -13.13
N ALA A 90 11.29 -1.45 -13.70
CA ALA A 90 10.62 -2.70 -13.34
C ALA A 90 10.13 -3.46 -14.57
N LYS A 91 9.64 -4.69 -14.33
CA LYS A 91 9.09 -5.59 -15.36
C LYS A 91 10.05 -5.79 -16.54
N ASN A 92 11.33 -6.05 -16.25
CA ASN A 92 12.41 -6.21 -17.21
C ASN A 92 12.64 -4.96 -18.08
N GLY A 93 12.61 -3.77 -17.46
CA GLY A 93 12.85 -2.50 -18.12
C GLY A 93 11.67 -1.90 -18.87
N ARG A 94 10.52 -2.60 -18.90
CA ARG A 94 9.29 -2.11 -19.53
C ARG A 94 8.69 -0.91 -18.82
N GLU A 95 8.89 -0.82 -17.51
CA GLU A 95 8.46 0.31 -16.71
C GLU A 95 9.66 1.13 -16.28
N ARG A 96 9.57 2.45 -16.48
CA ARG A 96 10.56 3.43 -16.04
C ARG A 96 9.88 4.42 -15.09
N TYR A 97 10.51 4.67 -13.95
CA TYR A 97 10.09 5.67 -12.98
C TYR A 97 11.16 6.76 -12.92
N GLY A 98 10.85 7.95 -13.43
CA GLY A 98 11.78 9.08 -13.45
C GLY A 98 12.16 9.53 -12.04
N LEU A 99 13.28 10.27 -11.93
CA LEU A 99 13.68 10.94 -10.70
C LEU A 99 13.89 12.42 -11.00
N SER A 100 13.28 13.26 -10.17
CA SER A 100 13.50 14.71 -10.13
C SER A 100 13.88 15.13 -8.71
N VAL A 101 14.44 16.33 -8.55
CA VAL A 101 14.79 16.90 -7.23
C VAL A 101 13.59 16.93 -6.27
N GLY A 102 12.38 17.08 -6.79
CA GLY A 102 11.15 17.10 -5.99
C GLY A 102 10.57 15.73 -5.64
N THR A 103 11.07 14.63 -6.22
CA THR A 103 10.38 13.32 -6.15
C THR A 103 10.21 12.79 -4.72
N GLN A 104 11.23 12.91 -3.86
CA GLN A 104 11.12 12.45 -2.47
C GLN A 104 10.12 13.29 -1.66
N ARG A 105 10.10 14.61 -1.87
CA ARG A 105 9.12 15.51 -1.24
C ARG A 105 7.71 15.18 -1.72
N ASP A 106 7.53 14.99 -3.01
CA ASP A 106 6.24 14.67 -3.61
C ASP A 106 5.72 13.31 -3.11
N PHE A 107 6.62 12.33 -2.91
CA PHE A 107 6.29 11.05 -2.27
C PHE A 107 5.80 11.25 -0.83
N ALA A 108 6.52 12.03 -0.03
CA ALA A 108 6.13 12.34 1.35
C ALA A 108 4.75 13.03 1.41
N THR A 109 4.48 13.97 0.50
CA THR A 109 3.17 14.61 0.37
C THR A 109 2.08 13.59 0.05
N CYS A 110 2.32 12.67 -0.90
CA CYS A 110 1.35 11.63 -1.25
C CYS A 110 1.06 10.68 -0.07
N LEU A 111 2.09 10.31 0.70
CA LEU A 111 1.90 9.53 1.93
C LEU A 111 1.05 10.30 2.96
N ALA A 112 1.33 11.58 3.17
CA ALA A 112 0.58 12.41 4.12
C ALA A 112 -0.91 12.55 3.74
N GLN A 113 -1.23 12.60 2.45
CA GLN A 113 -2.62 12.62 1.97
C GLN A 113 -3.42 11.38 2.35
N SER A 114 -2.78 10.26 2.72
CA SER A 114 -3.48 9.06 3.24
C SER A 114 -4.16 9.28 4.59
N ALA A 115 -3.90 10.42 5.25
CA ALA A 115 -4.57 10.83 6.48
C ALA A 115 -5.93 11.53 6.28
N ASP A 116 -6.32 11.87 5.04
CA ASP A 116 -7.60 12.54 4.75
C ASP A 116 -8.79 11.66 5.13
N ARG A 117 -9.42 11.93 6.28
CA ARG A 117 -10.56 11.15 6.78
C ARG A 117 -11.82 11.25 5.91
N GLY A 118 -11.90 12.22 4.99
CA GLY A 118 -12.98 12.34 4.02
C GLY A 118 -12.91 11.34 2.86
N VAL A 119 -11.81 10.58 2.73
CA VAL A 119 -11.70 9.46 1.78
C VAL A 119 -11.85 8.13 2.55
N PRO A 120 -12.66 7.16 2.09
CA PRO A 120 -12.77 5.84 2.71
C PRO A 120 -11.40 5.15 2.89
N VAL A 121 -11.14 4.53 4.04
CA VAL A 121 -9.81 3.96 4.34
C VAL A 121 -9.35 2.93 3.30
N THR A 122 -10.26 2.10 2.77
CA THR A 122 -9.91 1.10 1.75
C THR A 122 -9.47 1.75 0.43
N ALA A 123 -10.04 2.92 0.09
CA ALA A 123 -9.59 3.75 -1.02
C ALA A 123 -8.26 4.46 -0.71
N ARG A 124 -8.06 4.99 0.50
CA ARG A 124 -6.77 5.59 0.91
C ARG A 124 -5.64 4.56 0.88
N ALA A 125 -5.90 3.35 1.36
CA ALA A 125 -4.95 2.25 1.40
C ALA A 125 -4.59 1.77 -0.01
N ALA A 126 -5.57 1.66 -0.90
CA ALA A 126 -5.35 1.39 -2.32
C ALA A 126 -4.51 2.48 -3.00
N ARG A 127 -4.82 3.76 -2.77
CA ARG A 127 -4.04 4.87 -3.32
C ARG A 127 -2.60 4.86 -2.81
N ALA A 128 -2.39 4.67 -1.50
CA ALA A 128 -1.05 4.63 -0.91
C ALA A 128 -0.22 3.43 -1.39
N TYR A 129 -0.86 2.27 -1.62
CA TYR A 129 -0.23 1.12 -2.27
C TYR A 129 0.31 1.50 -3.65
N LEU A 130 -0.50 2.17 -4.48
CA LEU A 130 -0.13 2.57 -5.83
C LEU A 130 0.92 3.69 -5.81
N ASP A 131 0.82 4.64 -4.87
CA ASP A 131 1.84 5.66 -4.65
C ASP A 131 3.20 5.01 -4.38
N VAL A 132 3.30 4.03 -3.47
CA VAL A 132 4.56 3.30 -3.24
C VAL A 132 5.02 2.54 -4.50
N ALA A 133 4.10 1.83 -5.17
CA ALA A 133 4.42 1.02 -6.33
C ALA A 133 5.01 1.84 -7.49
N PHE A 134 4.47 3.04 -7.75
CA PHE A 134 4.83 3.88 -8.89
C PHE A 134 5.85 4.98 -8.57
N PHE A 135 5.93 5.48 -7.33
CA PHE A 135 7.10 6.27 -6.91
C PHE A 135 8.37 5.41 -6.94
N HIS A 136 8.19 4.13 -6.64
CA HIS A 136 9.26 3.14 -6.61
C HIS A 136 10.47 3.66 -5.80
N PRO A 137 10.25 4.03 -4.51
CA PRO A 137 11.18 4.87 -3.76
C PRO A 137 12.55 4.24 -3.50
N TYR A 138 12.65 2.92 -3.53
CA TYR A 138 13.88 2.17 -3.22
C TYR A 138 14.32 1.32 -4.42
N ASP A 139 15.58 0.86 -4.42
CA ASP A 139 16.10 0.02 -5.51
C ASP A 139 15.53 -1.41 -5.51
N ASP A 140 14.98 -1.87 -4.38
CA ASP A 140 14.28 -3.16 -4.27
C ASP A 140 13.22 -3.12 -3.15
N GLY A 141 12.29 -4.08 -3.18
CA GLY A 141 11.31 -4.32 -2.13
C GLY A 141 10.08 -3.43 -2.19
N ASN A 142 9.91 -2.61 -3.23
CA ASN A 142 8.77 -1.68 -3.36
C ASN A 142 7.42 -2.41 -3.38
N ALA A 143 7.32 -3.56 -4.05
CA ALA A 143 6.07 -4.34 -4.08
C ALA A 143 5.67 -4.87 -2.68
N ARG A 144 6.64 -5.42 -1.93
CA ARG A 144 6.42 -5.87 -0.54
C ARG A 144 6.05 -4.69 0.36
N LEU A 145 6.74 -3.57 0.20
CA LEU A 145 6.46 -2.34 0.93
C LEU A 145 5.07 -1.78 0.64
N ALA A 146 4.63 -1.76 -0.63
CA ALA A 146 3.30 -1.30 -1.00
C ALA A 146 2.22 -2.12 -0.28
N GLY A 147 2.38 -3.44 -0.23
CA GLY A 147 1.52 -4.33 0.54
C GLY A 147 1.49 -4.00 2.04
N MET A 148 2.65 -3.74 2.65
CA MET A 148 2.74 -3.33 4.07
C MET A 148 2.08 -1.98 4.35
N VAL A 149 2.27 -0.98 3.47
CA VAL A 149 1.65 0.35 3.59
C VAL A 149 0.12 0.27 3.51
N LEU A 150 -0.40 -0.57 2.61
CA LEU A 150 -1.84 -0.84 2.55
C LEU A 150 -2.35 -1.39 3.88
N HIS A 151 -1.69 -2.40 4.43
CA HIS A 151 -2.12 -3.02 5.68
C HIS A 151 -1.96 -2.08 6.88
N PHE A 152 -0.91 -1.27 6.93
CA PHE A 152 -0.74 -0.25 7.96
C PHE A 152 -1.96 0.66 8.07
N LEU A 153 -2.45 1.17 6.93
CA LEU A 153 -3.61 2.06 6.90
C LEU A 153 -4.90 1.36 7.32
N LEU A 154 -5.10 0.12 6.86
CA LEU A 154 -6.26 -0.68 7.27
C LEU A 154 -6.25 -0.96 8.77
N LEU A 155 -5.10 -1.39 9.32
CA LEU A 155 -4.93 -1.71 10.74
C LEU A 155 -5.15 -0.48 11.62
N ARG A 156 -4.70 0.71 11.19
CA ARG A 156 -4.95 1.97 11.93
C ARG A 156 -6.44 2.32 12.05
N ASP A 157 -7.25 1.90 11.10
CA ASP A 157 -8.71 2.06 11.14
C ASP A 157 -9.43 0.78 11.61
N GLY A 158 -8.69 -0.17 12.24
CA GLY A 158 -9.27 -1.38 12.84
C GLY A 158 -9.80 -2.40 11.84
N ILE A 159 -9.26 -2.42 10.62
CA ILE A 159 -9.60 -3.38 9.57
C ILE A 159 -8.46 -4.37 9.39
N GLU A 160 -8.79 -5.65 9.51
CA GLU A 160 -7.92 -6.75 9.15
C GLU A 160 -8.43 -7.44 7.89
N LEU A 161 -7.52 -8.07 7.14
CA LEU A 161 -7.84 -8.87 5.96
C LEU A 161 -7.39 -10.31 6.21
N ASP A 162 -8.28 -11.27 5.97
CA ASP A 162 -7.94 -12.70 6.00
C ASP A 162 -7.38 -13.20 4.64
N GLU A 163 -7.68 -12.51 3.55
CA GLU A 163 -7.20 -12.82 2.21
C GLU A 163 -6.52 -11.63 1.53
N VAL A 164 -5.26 -11.78 1.13
CA VAL A 164 -4.47 -10.68 0.55
C VAL A 164 -3.91 -10.97 -0.85
N ALA A 165 -3.95 -12.23 -1.28
CA ALA A 165 -3.35 -12.67 -2.54
C ALA A 165 -3.90 -11.91 -3.77
N PRO A 166 -5.23 -11.65 -3.91
CA PRO A 166 -5.75 -10.87 -5.03
C PRO A 166 -5.18 -9.44 -5.10
N ILE A 167 -4.92 -8.83 -3.94
CA ILE A 167 -4.34 -7.48 -3.85
C ILE A 167 -2.88 -7.52 -4.28
N LEU A 168 -2.10 -8.45 -3.71
CA LEU A 168 -0.63 -8.48 -3.83
C LEU A 168 -0.11 -9.10 -5.13
N ARG A 169 -0.90 -9.95 -5.81
CA ARG A 169 -0.48 -10.65 -7.03
C ARG A 169 -0.94 -9.99 -8.32
N THR A 170 -1.95 -9.11 -8.25
CA THR A 170 -2.47 -8.45 -9.44
C THR A 170 -1.51 -7.37 -9.94
N VAL A 171 -1.10 -7.48 -11.20
CA VAL A 171 -0.27 -6.47 -11.86
C VAL A 171 -1.07 -5.18 -12.02
N ARG A 172 -0.48 -4.06 -11.56
CA ARG A 172 -1.05 -2.72 -11.71
C ARG A 172 -0.37 -1.96 -12.83
N ARG A 173 -1.12 -1.05 -13.45
CA ARG A 173 -0.66 -0.17 -14.52
C ARG A 173 -0.78 1.28 -14.10
N ALA A 174 0.19 2.10 -14.50
CA ALA A 174 0.22 3.52 -14.12
C ALA A 174 -0.83 4.36 -14.87
N ASP A 175 -1.22 3.91 -16.07
CA ASP A 175 -2.13 4.58 -17.01
C ASP A 175 -3.60 4.14 -16.88
N ASP A 176 -3.96 3.45 -15.80
CA ASP A 176 -5.25 2.78 -15.65
C ASP A 176 -6.01 3.30 -14.43
N ALA A 177 -6.75 4.40 -14.61
CA ALA A 177 -7.57 5.01 -13.58
C ALA A 177 -8.66 4.06 -13.06
N GLU A 178 -9.27 3.29 -13.96
CA GLU A 178 -10.32 2.32 -13.61
C GLU A 178 -9.72 1.12 -12.87
N GLY A 179 -8.52 0.66 -13.23
CA GLY A 179 -7.78 -0.35 -12.48
C GLY A 179 -7.36 0.12 -11.08
N ALA A 180 -7.07 1.41 -10.91
CA ALA A 180 -6.80 2.02 -9.61
C ALA A 180 -8.07 2.08 -8.74
N ALA A 181 -9.20 2.51 -9.30
CA ALA A 181 -10.51 2.45 -8.63
C ALA A 181 -10.93 0.99 -8.33
N GLY A 182 -10.64 0.08 -9.25
CA GLY A 182 -10.85 -1.36 -9.09
C GLY A 182 -10.05 -1.96 -7.93
N LEU A 183 -8.83 -1.48 -7.66
CA LEU A 183 -8.09 -1.87 -6.46
C LEU A 183 -8.80 -1.42 -5.19
N ALA A 184 -9.32 -0.19 -5.12
CA ALA A 184 -10.08 0.29 -3.95
C ALA A 184 -11.35 -0.56 -3.72
N ARG A 185 -12.09 -0.87 -4.79
CA ARG A 185 -13.25 -1.78 -4.75
C ARG A 185 -12.87 -3.18 -4.27
N MET A 186 -11.76 -3.73 -4.76
CA MET A 186 -11.23 -5.03 -4.35
C MET A 186 -10.89 -5.06 -2.85
N VAL A 187 -10.12 -4.08 -2.37
CA VAL A 187 -9.77 -3.98 -0.94
C VAL A 187 -11.02 -3.86 -0.07
N HIS A 188 -11.98 -3.04 -0.49
CA HIS A 188 -13.26 -2.89 0.21
C HIS A 188 -14.07 -4.20 0.25
N GLY A 189 -14.19 -4.89 -0.88
CA GLY A 189 -14.92 -6.16 -0.96
C GLY A 189 -14.31 -7.24 -0.08
N ILE A 190 -12.98 -7.35 -0.06
CA ILE A 190 -12.25 -8.30 0.81
C ILE A 190 -12.44 -7.93 2.28
N ALA A 191 -12.32 -6.66 2.66
CA ALA A 191 -12.55 -6.21 4.04
C ALA A 191 -13.98 -6.55 4.51
N ALA A 192 -14.99 -6.24 3.68
CA ALA A 192 -16.37 -6.55 3.97
C ALA A 192 -16.63 -8.07 4.08
N ALA A 193 -16.01 -8.88 3.22
CA ALA A 193 -16.09 -10.34 3.28
C ALA A 193 -15.42 -10.90 4.54
N THR A 194 -14.27 -10.36 4.93
CA THR A 194 -13.54 -10.70 6.15
C THR A 194 -14.43 -10.48 7.38
N GLY A 195 -14.98 -9.28 7.53
CA GLY A 195 -15.85 -8.97 8.67
C GLY A 195 -17.14 -9.81 8.70
N ARG A 196 -17.71 -10.16 7.53
CA ARG A 196 -18.85 -11.09 7.47
C ARG A 196 -18.49 -12.50 7.94
N ARG A 197 -17.33 -13.02 7.55
CA ARG A 197 -16.84 -14.33 8.02
C ARG A 197 -16.59 -14.33 9.52
N TRP A 198 -15.98 -13.27 10.04
CA TRP A 198 -15.76 -13.13 11.48
C TRP A 198 -17.07 -13.15 12.28
N ARG A 199 -18.08 -12.37 11.88
CA ARG A 199 -19.40 -12.33 12.55
C ARG A 199 -20.13 -13.68 12.51
N ARG A 200 -20.00 -14.43 11.41
CA ARG A 200 -20.60 -15.77 11.32
C ARG A 200 -19.96 -16.78 12.27
N ALA A 201 -18.70 -16.58 12.63
CA ALA A 201 -17.99 -17.43 13.59
C ALA A 201 -18.16 -16.97 15.05
N HIS A 202 -18.67 -15.75 15.29
CA HIS A 202 -18.86 -15.14 16.60
C HIS A 202 -20.28 -14.51 16.69
N PRO A 203 -21.33 -15.34 16.83
CA PRO A 203 -22.73 -14.89 16.86
C PRO A 203 -23.10 -14.10 18.13
#